data_AF-R7SE61-F1
#
_entry.id   AF-R7SE61-F1
#
_cell.length_a   1.000
_cell.length_b   1.000
_cell.length_c   1.000
_cell.angle_alpha   90.00
_cell.angle_beta   90.00
_cell.angle_gamma   90.00
#
_symmetry.space_group_name_H-M   'P 1'
#
loop_
_entity.id
_entity.type
_entity.pdbx_description
1 polymer ?
#
loop_
_entity_poly.entity_id
_entity_poly.type
_entity_poly.pdbx_seq_one_letter_code
_entity_poly.pdbx_strand_id
1 'polypeptide(L)'
;MKLSALISRLSTAQPPPITVCWDLELPEGCCRGKASIKALIVHDETHPGQNDDSLWRNSWRSSYWEKEKWMIPIFHAGSTYGTVGHWMLAIIDRPSKNVLIFDSMASRDLFEQYSLTVFNMVERLMNLCAKNSKLIMNDGTSSARWTSQPVIKDACQTNGYDCGVWVLATVSALVREDKVGTDLQEKDIQGFRGYLLSLIFQHCKATSDITL
;
A
#
# COMPACT_ATOMS: atom_id res chain seq x y z
N MET A 1 12.58 22.98 -20.58
CA MET A 1 12.40 22.99 -19.11
C MET A 1 13.50 22.11 -18.51
N LYS A 2 14.45 22.68 -17.76
CA LYS A 2 15.65 21.94 -17.29
C LYS A 2 15.25 20.97 -16.15
N LEU A 3 15.61 19.70 -16.28
CA LEU A 3 15.34 18.60 -15.35
C LEU A 3 15.71 18.95 -13.89
N SER A 4 16.73 19.80 -13.71
CA SER A 4 17.18 20.30 -12.40
C SER A 4 16.15 21.16 -11.66
N ALA A 5 15.28 21.89 -12.36
CA ALA A 5 14.24 22.72 -11.74
C ALA A 5 13.03 21.88 -11.28
N LEU A 6 12.81 20.70 -11.86
CA LEU A 6 11.77 19.76 -11.45
C LEU A 6 12.18 19.04 -10.15
N ILE A 7 13.45 18.63 -10.05
CA ILE A 7 14.02 17.94 -8.87
C ILE A 7 14.03 18.87 -7.64
N SER A 8 14.36 20.15 -7.82
CA SER A 8 14.34 21.14 -6.73
C SER A 8 12.94 21.40 -6.17
N ARG A 9 11.87 21.23 -6.96
CA ARG A 9 10.48 21.38 -6.50
C ARG A 9 9.92 20.14 -5.82
N LEU A 10 10.45 18.97 -6.13
CA LEU A 10 10.09 17.71 -5.48
C LEU A 10 10.79 17.52 -4.12
N SER A 11 11.91 18.22 -3.89
CA SER A 11 12.71 18.10 -2.66
C SER A 11 12.18 18.93 -1.48
N THR A 12 11.28 19.88 -1.69
CA THR A 12 10.77 20.81 -0.65
C THR A 12 9.27 20.78 -0.47
N ALA A 13 8.55 20.04 -1.31
CA ALA A 13 7.12 19.82 -1.16
C ALA A 13 6.91 18.62 -0.22
N GLN A 14 6.39 18.88 0.96
CA GLN A 14 5.69 17.84 1.72
C GLN A 14 4.59 17.31 0.79
N PRO A 15 4.56 16.00 0.47
CA PRO A 15 3.59 15.48 -0.48
C PRO A 15 2.19 15.82 0.04
N PRO A 16 1.28 16.33 -0.81
CA PRO A 16 -0.10 16.52 -0.39
C PRO A 16 -0.65 15.16 0.09
N PRO A 17 -1.57 15.12 1.07
CA PRO A 17 -2.24 13.88 1.46
C PRO A 17 -3.11 13.42 0.29
N ILE A 18 -2.52 12.64 -0.61
CA ILE A 18 -3.25 12.01 -1.70
C ILE A 18 -3.72 10.66 -1.19
N THR A 19 -4.95 10.61 -0.69
CA THR A 19 -5.67 9.34 -0.62
C THR A 19 -6.23 9.04 -1.99
N VAL A 20 -5.55 8.16 -2.74
CA VAL A 20 -6.15 7.53 -3.92
C VAL A 20 -6.58 6.12 -3.54
N CYS A 21 -7.85 5.83 -3.78
CA CYS A 21 -8.37 4.48 -3.72
C CYS A 21 -8.51 3.96 -5.15
N TRP A 22 -7.78 2.89 -5.46
CA TRP A 22 -7.87 2.22 -6.75
C TRP A 22 -8.55 0.87 -6.58
N ASP A 23 -9.57 0.59 -7.38
CA ASP A 23 -9.99 -0.78 -7.66
C ASP A 23 -9.00 -1.36 -8.67
N LEU A 24 -8.15 -2.28 -8.20
CA LEU A 24 -7.28 -3.06 -9.06
C LEU A 24 -8.11 -4.13 -9.76
N GLU A 25 -8.76 -3.76 -10.87
CA GLU A 25 -9.33 -4.71 -11.82
C GLU A 25 -8.19 -5.30 -12.66
N LEU A 26 -7.96 -6.60 -12.52
CA LEU A 26 -7.00 -7.31 -13.38
C LEU A 26 -7.59 -7.47 -14.78
N PRO A 27 -6.81 -7.29 -15.86
CA PRO A 27 -7.28 -7.54 -17.22
C PRO A 27 -7.84 -8.96 -17.36
N GLU A 28 -8.98 -9.08 -18.05
CA GLU A 28 -9.61 -10.36 -18.31
C GLU A 28 -8.62 -11.31 -19.00
N GLY A 29 -8.38 -12.47 -18.38
CA GLY A 29 -7.51 -13.53 -18.93
C GLY A 29 -6.26 -13.85 -18.13
N CYS A 30 -5.88 -13.06 -17.12
CA CYS A 30 -4.64 -13.32 -16.35
C CYS A 30 -4.81 -14.41 -15.27
N CYS A 31 -5.96 -14.49 -14.58
CA CYS A 31 -6.22 -15.54 -13.57
C CYS A 31 -7.72 -15.91 -13.58
N ARG A 32 -8.09 -17.02 -14.21
CA ARG A 32 -9.41 -17.64 -13.97
C ARG A 32 -9.40 -18.26 -12.57
N GLY A 33 -10.02 -17.55 -11.62
CA GLY A 33 -10.37 -18.10 -10.32
C GLY A 33 -9.46 -17.65 -9.18
N LYS A 34 -9.71 -16.44 -8.68
CA LYS A 34 -9.77 -16.05 -7.24
C LYS A 34 -9.83 -14.53 -7.19
N ALA A 35 -11.06 -14.02 -7.22
CA ALA A 35 -11.36 -12.61 -7.04
C ALA A 35 -11.17 -12.20 -5.56
N SER A 36 -9.97 -12.34 -5.01
CA SER A 36 -9.60 -11.55 -3.84
C SER A 36 -9.23 -10.17 -4.37
N ILE A 37 -10.26 -9.39 -4.74
CA ILE A 37 -10.10 -8.02 -5.22
C ILE A 37 -9.43 -7.25 -4.07
N LYS A 38 -8.29 -6.61 -4.35
CA LYS A 38 -7.46 -5.93 -3.36
C LYS A 38 -7.74 -4.44 -3.38
N ALA A 39 -8.13 -3.87 -2.24
CA ALA A 39 -8.22 -2.42 -2.11
C ALA A 39 -6.83 -1.85 -1.83
N LEU A 40 -6.36 -0.92 -2.66
CA LEU A 40 -5.24 -0.06 -2.31
C LEU A 40 -5.79 1.18 -1.58
N ILE A 41 -5.54 1.27 -0.28
CA ILE A 41 -5.93 2.43 0.53
C ILE A 41 -4.65 3.19 0.84
N VAL A 42 -4.41 4.29 0.14
CA VAL A 42 -3.28 5.17 0.45
C VAL A 42 -3.71 6.11 1.57
N HIS A 43 -3.21 5.89 2.79
CA HIS A 43 -3.55 6.72 3.93
C HIS A 43 -2.30 7.25 4.60
N ASP A 44 -2.27 8.56 4.80
CA ASP A 44 -1.25 9.23 5.59
C ASP A 44 -1.74 9.33 7.04
N GLU A 45 -1.36 8.37 7.89
CA GLU A 45 -1.64 8.42 9.33
C GLU A 45 -0.78 9.45 10.07
N THR A 46 0.18 10.10 9.40
CA THR A 46 1.04 11.10 10.06
C THR A 46 0.37 12.45 10.28
N HIS A 47 -0.88 12.63 9.83
CA HIS A 47 -1.66 13.83 10.07
C HIS A 47 -2.62 13.71 11.25
N PRO A 48 -2.26 14.20 12.46
CA PRO A 48 -3.21 14.40 13.54
C PRO A 48 -4.28 15.41 13.06
N GLY A 49 -5.50 14.93 12.80
CA GLY A 49 -6.61 15.78 12.36
C GLY A 49 -7.48 15.23 11.22
N GLN A 50 -7.20 14.05 10.65
CA GLN A 50 -8.16 13.45 9.71
C GLN A 50 -9.43 13.01 10.45
N ASN A 51 -10.52 13.76 10.26
CA ASN A 51 -11.88 13.40 10.67
C ASN A 51 -12.37 12.17 9.85
N ASP A 52 -13.10 11.29 10.54
CA ASP A 52 -13.92 10.20 10.00
C ASP A 52 -14.64 10.52 8.68
N ASP A 53 -15.21 11.72 8.53
CA ASP A 53 -15.90 12.12 7.30
C ASP A 53 -14.95 12.24 6.10
N SER A 54 -13.74 12.75 6.32
CA SER A 54 -12.71 12.83 5.27
C SER A 54 -12.20 11.44 4.91
N LEU A 55 -11.97 10.59 5.92
CA LEU A 55 -11.56 9.21 5.72
C LEU A 55 -12.62 8.44 4.91
N TRP A 56 -13.89 8.56 5.28
CA TRP A 56 -15.00 7.97 4.54
C TRP A 56 -15.04 8.48 3.11
N ARG A 57 -15.08 9.81 2.91
CA ARG A 57 -15.14 10.44 1.58
C ARG A 57 -14.03 9.95 0.63
N ASN A 58 -12.83 9.71 1.16
CA ASN A 58 -11.69 9.31 0.36
C ASN A 58 -11.62 7.79 0.10
N SER A 59 -12.22 6.97 0.97
CA SER A 59 -12.10 5.51 0.91
C SER A 59 -13.35 4.80 0.37
N TRP A 60 -14.54 5.40 0.50
CA TRP A 60 -15.81 4.69 0.25
C TRP A 60 -15.94 4.14 -1.17
N ARG A 61 -15.38 4.82 -2.17
CA ARG A 61 -15.50 4.41 -3.57
C ARG A 61 -14.80 3.09 -3.88
N SER A 62 -13.81 2.68 -3.09
CA SER A 62 -13.15 1.37 -3.28
C SER A 62 -13.99 0.20 -2.82
N SER A 63 -15.09 0.45 -2.11
CA SER A 63 -15.89 -0.59 -1.46
C SER A 63 -15.00 -1.56 -0.67
N TYR A 64 -13.99 -1.03 0.05
CA TYR A 64 -12.97 -1.82 0.74
C TYR A 64 -13.56 -2.90 1.65
N TRP A 65 -14.76 -2.67 2.19
CA TRP A 65 -15.49 -3.63 3.01
C TRP A 65 -15.92 -4.91 2.27
N GLU A 66 -15.97 -4.90 0.95
CA GLU A 66 -16.27 -6.07 0.11
C GLU A 66 -15.01 -6.88 -0.21
N LYS A 67 -13.83 -6.30 0.04
CA LYS A 67 -12.54 -6.84 -0.37
C LYS A 67 -11.93 -7.67 0.75
N GLU A 68 -11.53 -8.92 0.50
CA GLU A 68 -10.95 -9.78 1.54
C GLU A 68 -9.58 -9.29 2.01
N LYS A 69 -8.77 -8.76 1.08
CA LYS A 69 -7.43 -8.25 1.35
C LYS A 69 -7.32 -6.76 1.07
N TRP A 70 -6.69 -6.02 1.97
CA TRP A 70 -6.33 -4.61 1.77
C TRP A 70 -4.83 -4.44 1.69
N MET A 71 -4.40 -3.46 0.91
CA MET A 71 -3.01 -3.04 0.78
C MET A 71 -2.94 -1.56 1.18
N ILE A 72 -2.09 -1.23 2.15
CA ILE A 72 -1.94 0.12 2.67
C ILE A 72 -0.46 0.48 2.61
N PRO A 73 -0.03 1.29 1.62
CA PRO A 73 1.31 1.85 1.60
C PRO A 73 1.47 2.78 2.81
N ILE A 74 2.55 2.61 3.55
CA ILE A 74 2.88 3.39 4.74
C ILE A 74 4.13 4.18 4.43
N PHE A 75 4.06 5.50 4.63
CA PHE A 75 5.22 6.36 4.58
C PHE A 75 5.63 6.77 5.99
N HIS A 76 6.87 6.45 6.36
CA HIS A 76 7.50 6.94 7.58
C HIS A 76 8.35 8.16 7.25
N ALA A 77 7.86 9.34 7.66
CA ALA A 77 8.59 10.59 7.56
C ALA A 77 9.67 10.66 8.66
N GLY A 78 10.93 10.76 8.27
CA GLY A 78 12.05 10.82 9.21
C GLY A 78 13.35 10.33 8.58
N SER A 79 14.50 10.76 9.13
CA SER A 79 15.81 10.32 8.65
C SER A 79 16.21 8.95 9.20
N THR A 80 15.38 7.95 8.99
CA THR A 80 15.70 6.57 9.32
C THR A 80 16.56 5.99 8.19
N TYR A 81 17.65 5.31 8.53
CA TYR A 81 18.60 4.72 7.56
C TYR A 81 19.33 5.72 6.65
N GLY A 82 19.46 6.99 7.06
CA GLY A 82 20.13 8.02 6.27
C GLY A 82 19.32 8.49 5.04
N THR A 83 18.00 8.28 5.06
CA THR A 83 17.08 8.58 3.96
C THR A 83 16.20 9.80 4.28
N VAL A 84 15.46 10.33 3.32
CA VAL A 84 14.45 11.40 3.58
C VAL A 84 13.11 10.83 4.08
N GLY A 85 12.95 9.51 4.08
CA GLY A 85 11.74 8.81 4.47
C GLY A 85 11.76 7.37 3.97
N HIS A 86 10.92 6.55 4.58
CA HIS A 86 10.93 5.10 4.36
C HIS A 86 9.54 4.59 3.99
N TRP A 87 9.45 3.78 2.93
CA TRP A 87 8.21 3.19 2.45
C TRP A 87 8.08 1.75 2.95
N MET A 88 6.90 1.44 3.49
CA MET A 88 6.49 0.11 3.93
C MET A 88 5.12 -0.21 3.34
N LEU A 89 4.66 -1.45 3.54
CA LEU A 89 3.34 -1.89 3.10
C LEU A 89 2.68 -2.74 4.18
N ALA A 90 1.50 -2.33 4.63
CA ALA A 90 0.61 -3.23 5.36
C ALA A 90 -0.31 -3.97 4.40
N ILE A 91 -0.46 -5.27 4.63
CA ILE A 91 -1.38 -6.15 3.92
C ILE A 91 -2.33 -6.73 4.97
N ILE A 92 -3.61 -6.41 4.85
CA ILE A 92 -4.64 -6.79 5.81
C ILE A 92 -5.38 -7.97 5.20
N ASP A 93 -5.32 -9.12 5.85
CA ASP A 93 -6.16 -10.29 5.54
C ASP A 93 -7.34 -10.28 6.52
N ARG A 94 -8.52 -9.83 6.04
CA ARG A 94 -9.70 -9.70 6.89
C ARG A 94 -10.26 -11.05 7.32
N PRO A 95 -10.46 -12.05 6.43
CA PRO A 95 -10.92 -13.38 6.86
C PRO A 95 -10.08 -13.97 7.98
N SER A 96 -8.76 -13.83 7.90
CA SER A 96 -7.82 -14.36 8.89
C SER A 96 -7.58 -13.43 10.08
N LYS A 97 -8.15 -12.22 10.09
CA LYS A 97 -7.87 -11.13 11.06
C LYS A 97 -6.37 -10.90 11.28
N ASN A 98 -5.60 -10.87 10.19
CA ASN A 98 -4.15 -10.78 10.24
C ASN A 98 -3.63 -9.54 9.51
N VAL A 99 -2.66 -8.85 10.10
CA VAL A 99 -1.95 -7.71 9.53
C VAL A 99 -0.50 -8.12 9.25
N LEU A 100 -0.14 -8.07 7.98
CA LEU A 100 1.19 -8.39 7.51
C LEU A 100 1.90 -7.08 7.17
N ILE A 101 3.05 -6.81 7.78
CA ILE A 101 3.82 -5.60 7.46
C ILE A 101 5.08 -6.00 6.71
N PHE A 102 5.20 -5.51 5.49
CA PHE A 102 6.41 -5.59 4.70
C PHE A 102 7.23 -4.32 4.90
N ASP A 103 8.47 -4.52 5.35
CA ASP A 103 9.52 -3.52 5.47
C ASP A 103 10.81 -4.14 4.92
N SER A 104 11.36 -3.57 3.84
CA SER A 104 12.58 -4.05 3.20
C SER A 104 13.84 -3.96 4.08
N MET A 105 13.81 -3.11 5.11
CA MET A 105 14.87 -2.98 6.13
C MET A 105 14.63 -3.89 7.35
N ALA A 106 13.49 -4.58 7.42
CA ALA A 106 13.09 -5.45 8.53
C ALA A 106 13.22 -4.79 9.92
N SER A 107 12.80 -3.52 10.02
CA SER A 107 12.83 -2.76 11.27
C SER A 107 11.83 -3.29 12.28
N ARG A 108 12.32 -3.77 13.44
CA ARG A 108 11.44 -4.22 14.53
C ARG A 108 10.69 -3.06 15.17
N ASP A 109 11.35 -1.94 15.39
CA ASP A 109 10.75 -0.77 16.03
C ASP A 109 9.62 -0.19 15.18
N LEU A 110 9.85 -0.06 13.85
CA LEU A 110 8.80 0.41 12.95
C LEU A 110 7.69 -0.65 12.80
N PHE A 111 8.02 -1.94 12.79
CA PHE A 111 7.01 -2.99 12.78
C PHE A 111 6.05 -2.89 13.98
N GLU A 112 6.59 -2.74 15.19
CA GLU A 112 5.79 -2.62 16.41
C GLU A 112 4.95 -1.34 16.40
N GLN A 113 5.56 -0.21 16.04
CA GLN A 113 4.88 1.08 15.92
C GLN A 113 3.70 1.00 14.94
N TYR A 114 3.96 0.56 13.71
CA TYR A 114 2.96 0.60 12.64
C TYR A 114 1.94 -0.54 12.73
N SER A 115 2.22 -1.64 13.44
CA SER A 115 1.21 -2.65 13.75
C SER A 115 0.01 -2.05 14.48
N LEU A 116 0.27 -1.27 15.52
CA LEU A 116 -0.79 -0.64 16.32
C LEU A 116 -1.55 0.42 15.52
N THR A 117 -0.82 1.27 14.80
CA THR A 117 -1.34 2.28 13.87
C THR A 117 -2.31 1.66 12.87
N VAL A 118 -1.90 0.60 12.18
CA VAL A 118 -2.73 -0.09 11.20
C VAL A 118 -3.94 -0.77 11.84
N PHE A 119 -3.82 -1.37 13.03
CA PHE A 119 -4.98 -1.94 13.74
C PHE A 119 -6.06 -0.88 14.01
N ASN A 120 -5.65 0.28 14.53
CA ASN A 120 -6.56 1.39 14.80
C ASN A 120 -7.23 1.87 13.50
N MET A 121 -6.48 1.97 12.40
CA MET A 121 -7.03 2.33 11.10
C MET A 121 -8.03 1.30 10.57
N VAL A 122 -7.73 0.00 10.69
CA VAL A 122 -8.63 -1.08 10.28
C VAL A 122 -9.94 -1.02 11.06
N GLU A 123 -9.87 -0.92 12.39
CA GLU A 123 -11.06 -0.78 13.24
C GLU A 123 -11.89 0.44 12.84
N ARG A 124 -11.22 1.58 12.63
CA ARG A 124 -11.86 2.84 12.25
C ARG A 124 -12.55 2.77 10.89
N LEU A 125 -11.92 2.15 9.88
CA LEU A 125 -12.54 1.90 8.58
C LEU A 125 -13.75 0.97 8.68
N MET A 126 -13.64 -0.11 9.45
CA MET A 126 -14.76 -1.05 9.66
C MET A 126 -15.95 -0.35 10.32
N ASN A 127 -15.70 0.50 11.32
CA ASN A 127 -16.72 1.30 11.99
C ASN A 127 -17.37 2.32 11.03
N LEU A 128 -16.58 2.99 10.19
CA LEU A 128 -17.09 3.92 9.18
C LEU A 128 -18.02 3.24 8.19
N CYS A 129 -17.64 2.05 7.72
CA CYS A 129 -18.51 1.29 6.84
C CYS A 129 -19.81 0.90 7.54
N ALA A 130 -19.76 0.34 8.75
CA ALA A 130 -20.95 -0.04 9.52
C ALA A 130 -21.91 1.15 9.73
N LYS A 131 -21.36 2.34 10.02
CA LYS A 131 -22.13 3.58 10.20
C LYS A 131 -22.79 4.08 8.90
N ASN A 132 -22.06 4.06 7.77
CA ASN A 132 -22.50 4.74 6.54
C ASN A 132 -23.25 3.84 5.56
N SER A 133 -22.92 2.55 5.50
CA SER A 133 -23.47 1.65 4.49
C SER A 133 -24.81 1.01 4.91
N LYS A 134 -25.21 1.13 6.18
CA LYS A 134 -26.27 0.32 6.82
C LYS A 134 -26.08 -1.19 6.62
N LEU A 135 -24.93 -1.63 6.09
CA LEU A 135 -24.60 -3.03 5.99
C LEU A 135 -24.28 -3.48 7.41
N ILE A 136 -25.08 -4.42 7.91
CA ILE A 136 -24.64 -5.25 9.01
C ILE A 136 -23.44 -6.01 8.44
N MET A 137 -22.24 -5.57 8.82
CA MET A 137 -21.06 -6.40 8.65
C MET A 137 -21.34 -7.68 9.42
N ASN A 138 -21.76 -8.73 8.72
CA ASN A 138 -21.58 -10.09 9.20
C ASN A 138 -20.07 -10.35 9.15
N ASP A 139 -19.33 -9.67 10.02
CA ASP A 139 -18.25 -10.31 10.75
C ASP A 139 -18.93 -11.56 11.31
N GLY A 140 -18.73 -12.71 10.66
CA GLY A 140 -19.12 -13.98 11.23
C GLY A 140 -18.40 -14.07 12.56
N THR A 141 -19.10 -13.66 13.62
CA THR A 141 -18.67 -13.55 15.01
C THR A 141 -17.52 -14.48 15.31
N SER A 142 -16.31 -13.94 15.17
CA SER A 142 -15.14 -14.54 15.75
C SER A 142 -14.53 -13.51 16.67
N SER A 143 -14.55 -13.81 17.96
CA SER A 143 -13.80 -13.11 19.00
C SER A 143 -12.28 -13.16 18.77
N ALA A 144 -11.80 -13.65 17.62
CA ALA A 144 -10.41 -13.64 17.24
C ALA A 144 -9.87 -12.20 17.27
N ARG A 145 -8.88 -12.00 18.14
CA ARG A 145 -8.07 -10.80 18.21
C ARG A 145 -7.25 -10.68 16.94
N TRP A 146 -7.17 -9.48 16.38
CA TRP A 146 -6.26 -9.19 15.27
C TRP A 146 -4.82 -9.55 15.65
N THR A 147 -4.09 -10.20 14.74
CA THR A 147 -2.66 -10.50 14.89
C THR A 147 -1.84 -9.67 13.92
N SER A 148 -0.57 -9.40 14.24
CA SER A 148 0.38 -8.84 13.29
C SER A 148 1.63 -9.69 13.19
N GLN A 149 2.21 -9.73 12.00
CA GLN A 149 3.49 -10.39 11.75
C GLN A 149 4.26 -9.68 10.62
N PRO A 150 5.59 -9.65 10.68
CA PRO A 150 6.37 -9.11 9.58
C PRO A 150 6.37 -10.09 8.40
N VAL A 151 6.35 -9.56 7.17
CA VAL A 151 6.42 -10.36 5.94
C VAL A 151 7.81 -10.98 5.78
N ILE A 152 8.85 -10.23 6.12
CA ILE A 152 10.25 -10.67 6.12
C ILE A 152 10.87 -10.45 7.49
N LYS A 153 11.77 -11.35 7.91
CA LYS A 153 12.45 -11.28 9.21
C LYS A 153 13.83 -10.64 9.13
N ASP A 154 14.44 -10.71 7.95
CA ASP A 154 15.77 -10.22 7.65
C ASP A 154 15.68 -9.16 6.55
N ALA A 155 16.53 -8.13 6.64
CA ALA A 155 16.55 -7.04 5.67
C ALA A 155 16.91 -7.58 4.27
N CYS A 156 16.12 -7.21 3.28
CA CYS A 156 16.39 -7.51 1.87
C CYS A 156 16.97 -6.31 1.12
N GLN A 157 17.05 -5.15 1.78
CA GLN A 157 17.59 -3.90 1.26
C GLN A 157 18.71 -3.39 2.17
N THR A 158 19.76 -2.84 1.56
CA THR A 158 20.85 -2.17 2.28
C THR A 158 20.95 -0.69 1.93
N ASN A 159 20.51 -0.28 0.74
CA ASN A 159 20.53 1.11 0.31
C ASN A 159 19.35 1.94 0.87
N GLY A 160 19.43 3.27 0.80
CA GLY A 160 18.43 4.17 1.36
C GLY A 160 17.28 4.63 0.44
N TYR A 161 17.11 4.06 -0.75
CA TYR A 161 16.26 4.68 -1.78
C TYR A 161 15.42 3.69 -2.61
N ASP A 162 15.59 2.39 -2.39
CA ASP A 162 14.82 1.35 -3.09
C ASP A 162 13.56 0.89 -2.34
N CYS A 163 13.28 1.37 -1.12
CA CYS A 163 12.17 0.85 -0.30
C CYS A 163 10.80 0.98 -0.99
N GLY A 164 10.56 2.06 -1.72
CA GLY A 164 9.35 2.20 -2.55
C GLY A 164 9.29 1.19 -3.70
N VAL A 165 10.44 0.82 -4.29
CA VAL A 165 10.50 -0.18 -5.37
C VAL A 165 10.23 -1.58 -4.81
N TRP A 166 10.74 -1.88 -3.61
CA TRP A 166 10.43 -3.12 -2.88
C TRP A 166 8.95 -3.23 -2.53
N VAL A 167 8.31 -2.14 -2.06
CA VAL A 167 6.86 -2.10 -1.84
C VAL A 167 6.11 -2.44 -3.12
N LEU A 168 6.48 -1.83 -4.25
CA LEU A 168 5.84 -2.10 -5.55
C LEU A 168 6.05 -3.55 -6.02
N ALA A 169 7.22 -4.13 -5.76
CA ALA A 169 7.49 -5.54 -6.06
C ALA A 169 6.57 -6.46 -5.24
N THR A 170 6.42 -6.20 -3.95
CA THR A 170 5.52 -6.94 -3.06
C THR A 170 4.05 -6.78 -3.48
N VAL A 171 3.62 -5.57 -3.85
CA VAL A 171 2.27 -5.34 -4.41
C VAL A 171 2.08 -6.12 -5.71
N SER A 172 3.06 -6.13 -6.61
CA SER A 172 3.00 -6.86 -7.87
C SER A 172 2.87 -8.38 -7.65
N ALA A 173 3.68 -8.94 -6.76
CA ALA A 173 3.60 -10.36 -6.37
C ALA A 173 2.24 -10.71 -5.75
N LEU A 174 1.76 -9.85 -4.85
CA LEU A 174 0.46 -10.02 -4.23
C LEU A 174 -0.64 -9.96 -5.28
N VAL A 175 -0.71 -8.94 -6.12
CA VAL A 175 -1.76 -8.76 -7.12
C VAL A 175 -1.76 -9.88 -8.18
N ARG A 176 -0.59 -10.34 -8.62
CA ARG A 176 -0.47 -11.33 -9.71
C ARG A 176 -0.60 -12.77 -9.23
N GLU A 177 -0.05 -13.09 -8.07
CA GLU A 177 0.13 -14.49 -7.63
C GLU A 177 -0.49 -14.77 -6.25
N ASP A 178 -1.12 -13.77 -5.63
CA ASP A 178 -1.63 -13.82 -4.25
C ASP A 178 -0.56 -14.19 -3.21
N LYS A 179 0.72 -13.94 -3.53
CA LYS A 179 1.85 -14.18 -2.65
C LYS A 179 2.16 -12.98 -1.76
N VAL A 180 2.45 -13.25 -0.49
CA VAL A 180 2.87 -12.25 0.48
C VAL A 180 4.40 -12.19 0.46
N GLY A 181 4.94 -11.23 -0.28
CA GLY A 181 6.39 -11.07 -0.47
C GLY A 181 6.85 -11.45 -1.88
N THR A 182 8.15 -11.29 -2.12
CA THR A 182 8.80 -11.55 -3.41
C THR A 182 10.09 -12.33 -3.20
N ASP A 183 10.46 -13.15 -4.19
CA ASP A 183 11.74 -13.87 -4.21
C ASP A 183 12.89 -13.03 -4.80
N LEU A 184 12.62 -11.76 -5.13
CA LEU A 184 13.65 -10.83 -5.60
C LEU A 184 14.73 -10.61 -4.54
N GLN A 185 15.97 -10.55 -5.01
CA GLN A 185 17.12 -10.15 -4.21
C GLN A 185 17.49 -8.70 -4.53
N GLU A 186 18.32 -8.07 -3.69
CA GLU A 186 18.70 -6.67 -3.89
C GLU A 186 19.33 -6.41 -5.27
N LYS A 187 20.10 -7.36 -5.81
CA LYS A 187 20.67 -7.29 -7.17
C LYS A 187 19.61 -7.21 -8.28
N ASP A 188 18.41 -7.71 -8.05
CA ASP A 188 17.34 -7.79 -9.07
C ASP A 188 16.50 -6.49 -9.10
N ILE A 189 16.58 -5.66 -8.05
CA ILE A 189 15.78 -4.45 -7.88
C ILE A 189 16.07 -3.41 -8.96
N GLN A 190 17.32 -3.29 -9.41
CA GLN A 190 17.66 -2.40 -10.52
C GLN A 190 16.91 -2.81 -11.80
N GLY A 191 16.84 -4.11 -12.09
CA GLY A 191 16.10 -4.64 -13.22
C GLY A 191 14.60 -4.38 -13.08
N PHE A 192 14.04 -4.60 -11.89
CA PHE A 192 12.63 -4.34 -11.60
C PHE A 192 12.27 -2.86 -11.73
N ARG A 193 13.14 -1.95 -11.27
CA ARG A 193 13.00 -0.49 -11.46
C ARG A 193 12.95 -0.12 -12.94
N GLY A 194 13.82 -0.72 -13.76
CA GLY A 194 13.81 -0.54 -15.22
C GLY A 194 12.53 -1.06 -15.87
N TYR A 195 12.03 -2.21 -15.42
CA TYR A 195 10.75 -2.78 -15.85
C TYR A 195 9.58 -1.83 -15.54
N LEU A 196 9.47 -1.33 -14.30
CA LEU A 196 8.43 -0.36 -13.92
C LEU A 196 8.48 0.90 -14.79
N LEU A 197 9.68 1.44 -15.03
CA LEU A 197 9.86 2.60 -15.90
C LEU A 197 9.37 2.32 -17.33
N SER A 198 9.65 1.13 -17.87
CA SER A 198 9.20 0.73 -19.20
C SER A 198 7.67 0.67 -19.30
N LEU A 199 6.99 0.16 -18.27
CA LEU A 199 5.52 0.15 -18.19
C LEU A 199 4.96 1.56 -18.17
N ILE A 200 5.54 2.44 -17.34
CA ILE A 200 5.11 3.86 -17.29
C ILE A 200 5.22 4.49 -18.67
N PHE A 201 6.34 4.31 -19.37
CA PHE A 201 6.50 4.86 -20.72
C PHE A 201 5.50 4.29 -21.73
N GLN A 202 5.19 2.99 -21.67
CA GLN A 202 4.20 2.38 -22.55
C GLN A 202 2.80 2.97 -22.30
N HIS A 203 2.39 3.11 -21.03
CA HIS A 203 1.09 3.66 -20.68
C HIS A 203 0.97 5.16 -20.96
N CYS A 204 2.03 5.95 -20.75
CA CYS A 204 2.03 7.38 -21.09
C CYS A 204 2.01 7.63 -22.60
N LYS A 205 2.61 6.75 -23.42
CA LYS A 205 2.51 6.84 -24.87
C LYS A 205 1.12 6.46 -25.37
N ALA A 206 0.51 5.42 -24.81
CA ALA A 206 -0.84 5.00 -25.17
C ALA A 206 -1.92 6.06 -24.90
N THR A 207 -1.72 6.95 -23.92
CA THR A 207 -2.62 8.08 -23.65
C THR A 207 -2.41 9.30 -24.55
N SER A 208 -1.39 9.29 -25.41
CA SER A 208 -1.13 10.35 -26.40
C SER A 208 -2.03 10.26 -27.64
N ASP A 209 -2.67 9.09 -27.86
CA ASP A 209 -3.52 8.82 -29.02
C ASP A 209 -5.03 9.03 -28.75
N ILE A 210 -5.40 9.51 -27.55
CA ILE A 210 -6.78 9.95 -27.27
C ILE A 210 -6.90 11.40 -27.76
N THR A 211 -7.32 11.54 -29.01
CA THR A 211 -7.68 12.84 -29.58
C THR A 211 -8.91 13.38 -28.85
N LEU A 212 -8.81 14.61 -28.33
CA LEU A 212 -9.93 15.39 -27.79
C LEU A 212 -11.06 15.57 -28.83
#